data_AF-W4SAA5-F1
#
_entry.id   AF-W4SAA5-F1
#
_cell.length_a   1.000
_cell.length_b   1.000
_cell.length_c   1.000
_cell.angle_alpha   90.00
_cell.angle_beta   90.00
_cell.angle_gamma   90.00
#
_symmetry.space_group_name_H-M   'P 1'
#
loop_
_entity.id
_entity.type
_entity.pdbx_description
1 polymer ?
#
loop_
_entity_poly.entity_id
_entity_poly.type
_entity_poly.pdbx_seq_one_letter_code
_entity_poly.pdbx_strand_id
1 'polypeptide(L)'
;MVHDVSYFRDKGVAPKHFSAWGVHDDVLLDDAWDSFQTLSRAGQPFMLTTLTMDTHHPAGHLPLACKGQHYDSALGDIGLLHAIKCSDRLIGELVARIRNSRYGKNTIIVIASDHLAMPNDLSDVLAKQKRENLLLFLGKDIAPQQLVTRAGSTLDSGATLLQLLEPGMRTLGFGRSLLANDAPPSASVAASRDSGKDYPRYLAYARTLWTGRSTRMLRINGNGDVVVGVQQVRPPVLLEYDDDTNLKTVYLENTSRQFDRTRTEGTLAYVDRCTAFEDGSADGDWCALVVDRHQSMKLYRDPDLTRGIAVDAPLEASQQGPRPRVRQPIMLTQAARKTEAGRYMLELYAKRRPTRAFWVEAVSSERKVVLAQQWVVPDAAGRIRMPVGLEHAVDDLEIRAWLDYTEDVSVDDLAFVKQTQVADRS
;
A
#
# COMPACT_ATOMS: atom_id res chain seq x y z
N MET A 1 -11.46 21.01 1.62
CA MET A 1 -11.44 20.31 2.92
C MET A 1 -11.31 18.82 2.62
N VAL A 2 -10.50 18.08 3.38
CA VAL A 2 -10.31 16.64 3.19
C VAL A 2 -10.79 15.95 4.47
N HIS A 3 -11.69 14.98 4.33
CA HIS A 3 -12.20 14.17 5.43
C HIS A 3 -11.48 12.81 5.39
N ASP A 4 -10.34 12.72 6.07
CA ASP A 4 -9.56 11.50 6.19
C ASP A 4 -9.86 10.75 7.50
N VAL A 5 -9.11 9.69 7.78
CA VAL A 5 -9.27 8.89 9.02
C VAL A 5 -9.17 9.75 10.28
N SER A 6 -8.31 10.78 10.28
CA SER A 6 -8.13 11.68 11.43
C SER A 6 -9.39 12.51 11.65
N TYR A 7 -9.97 13.07 10.58
CA TYR A 7 -11.24 13.80 10.65
C TYR A 7 -12.36 12.98 11.32
N PHE A 8 -12.54 11.72 10.92
CA PHE A 8 -13.59 10.87 11.50
C PHE A 8 -13.31 10.49 12.97
N ARG A 9 -12.03 10.31 13.34
CA ARG A 9 -11.64 10.09 14.75
C ARG A 9 -11.92 11.31 15.61
N ASP A 10 -11.56 12.50 15.12
CA ASP A 10 -11.79 13.77 15.81
C ASP A 10 -13.29 14.07 15.96
N LYS A 11 -14.12 13.63 15.00
CA LYS A 11 -15.59 13.68 15.06
C LYS A 11 -16.18 12.69 16.08
N GLY A 12 -15.38 11.84 16.70
CA GLY A 12 -15.82 10.87 17.71
C GLY A 12 -16.50 9.63 17.13
N VAL A 13 -16.23 9.28 15.86
CA VAL A 13 -16.72 8.03 15.27
C VAL A 13 -16.13 6.84 16.03
N ALA A 14 -17.00 5.91 16.47
CA ALA A 14 -16.57 4.79 17.29
C ALA A 14 -15.69 3.80 16.51
N PRO A 15 -14.69 3.15 17.13
CA PRO A 15 -13.75 2.24 16.45
C PRO A 15 -14.39 1.13 15.61
N LYS A 16 -15.58 0.66 15.99
CA LYS A 16 -16.37 -0.34 15.26
C LYS A 16 -16.85 0.10 13.87
N HIS A 17 -16.73 1.39 13.54
CA HIS A 17 -17.03 1.95 12.22
C HIS A 17 -15.77 2.10 11.35
N PHE A 18 -14.66 1.47 11.74
CA PHE A 18 -13.41 1.48 10.98
C PHE A 18 -12.98 0.05 10.64
N SER A 19 -12.43 -0.09 9.44
CA SER A 19 -11.62 -1.23 9.02
C SER A 19 -10.14 -0.82 8.96
N ALA A 20 -9.27 -1.76 8.56
CA ALA A 20 -7.87 -1.45 8.26
C ALA A 20 -7.72 -0.41 7.13
N TRP A 21 -8.76 -0.20 6.32
CA TRP A 21 -8.75 0.68 5.16
C TRP A 21 -9.40 2.05 5.41
N GLY A 22 -9.87 2.30 6.63
CA GLY A 22 -10.46 3.58 7.02
C GLY A 22 -11.87 3.44 7.57
N VAL A 23 -12.63 4.52 7.47
CA VAL A 23 -14.03 4.53 7.90
C VAL A 23 -14.89 3.69 6.94
N HIS A 24 -15.86 2.97 7.49
CA HIS A 24 -16.83 2.19 6.73
C HIS A 24 -17.73 3.07 5.83
N ASP A 25 -18.23 2.49 4.74
CA ASP A 25 -19.02 3.19 3.71
C ASP A 25 -20.33 3.77 4.29
N ASP A 26 -20.89 3.14 5.34
CA ASP A 26 -22.12 3.62 5.99
C ASP A 26 -21.95 5.01 6.62
N VAL A 27 -20.87 5.20 7.38
CA VAL A 27 -20.53 6.50 7.98
C VAL A 27 -20.01 7.47 6.92
N LEU A 28 -19.20 6.99 5.97
CA LEU A 28 -18.64 7.81 4.89
C LEU A 28 -19.73 8.47 4.04
N LEU A 29 -20.73 7.69 3.60
CA LEU A 29 -21.78 8.16 2.70
C LEU A 29 -22.82 9.03 3.41
N ASP A 30 -23.04 8.82 4.72
CA ASP A 30 -23.81 9.75 5.56
C ASP A 30 -23.08 11.11 5.72
N ASP A 31 -21.76 11.12 5.94
CA ASP A 31 -20.97 12.36 5.99
C ASP A 31 -20.90 13.06 4.62
N ALA A 32 -20.89 12.30 3.51
CA ALA A 32 -21.00 12.84 2.16
C ALA A 32 -22.36 13.53 1.94
N TRP A 33 -23.46 12.97 2.46
CA TRP A 33 -24.77 13.61 2.42
C TRP A 33 -24.80 14.93 3.21
N ASP A 34 -24.24 14.95 4.42
CA ASP A 34 -24.15 16.17 5.24
C ASP A 34 -23.30 17.25 4.57
N SER A 35 -22.18 16.85 3.97
CA SER A 35 -21.29 17.71 3.19
C SER A 35 -22.01 18.27 1.96
N PHE A 36 -22.73 17.43 1.21
CA PHE A 36 -23.56 17.85 0.08
C PHE A 36 -24.58 18.90 0.50
N GLN A 37 -25.31 18.68 1.60
CA GLN A 37 -26.29 19.63 2.11
C GLN A 37 -25.66 20.97 2.52
N THR A 38 -24.49 20.93 3.17
CA THR A 38 -23.77 22.12 3.60
C THR A 38 -23.28 22.94 2.41
N LEU A 39 -22.60 22.30 1.45
CA LEU A 39 -22.11 22.93 0.23
C LEU A 39 -23.27 23.49 -0.61
N SER A 40 -24.36 22.73 -0.74
CA SER A 40 -25.55 23.19 -1.48
C SER A 40 -26.23 24.41 -0.83
N ARG A 41 -26.21 24.53 0.49
CA ARG A 41 -26.74 25.70 1.21
C ARG A 41 -25.87 26.95 1.04
N ALA A 42 -24.56 26.78 0.85
CA ALA A 42 -23.64 27.90 0.63
C ALA A 42 -23.85 28.59 -0.73
N GLY A 43 -24.51 27.94 -1.68
CA GLY A 43 -24.96 28.53 -2.94
C GLY A 43 -23.85 28.78 -3.97
N GLN A 44 -22.65 28.24 -3.76
CA GLN A 44 -21.54 28.28 -4.72
C GLN A 44 -21.40 26.92 -5.44
N PRO A 45 -20.97 26.90 -6.72
CA PRO A 45 -20.63 25.64 -7.40
C PRO A 45 -19.56 24.87 -6.63
N PHE A 46 -19.73 23.56 -6.52
CA PHE A 46 -18.78 22.69 -5.83
C PHE A 46 -18.61 21.36 -6.55
N MET A 47 -17.49 20.72 -6.28
CA MET A 47 -17.26 19.30 -6.58
C MET A 47 -17.07 18.59 -5.24
N LEU A 48 -17.92 17.60 -4.98
CA LEU A 48 -17.80 16.70 -3.84
C LEU A 48 -17.42 15.32 -4.36
N THR A 49 -16.30 14.80 -3.88
CA THR A 49 -15.80 13.47 -4.25
C THR A 49 -15.72 12.61 -3.01
N THR A 50 -16.20 11.38 -3.11
CA THR A 50 -16.18 10.37 -2.03
C THR A 50 -15.66 9.07 -2.61
N LEU A 51 -14.76 8.39 -1.87
CA LEU A 51 -14.15 7.12 -2.27
C LEU A 51 -14.53 6.04 -1.27
N THR A 52 -15.37 5.10 -1.69
CA THR A 52 -15.77 3.92 -0.90
C THR A 52 -14.60 2.96 -0.72
N MET A 53 -14.61 2.19 0.37
CA MET A 53 -13.50 1.32 0.74
C MET A 53 -13.90 -0.07 1.24
N ASP A 54 -15.19 -0.30 1.51
CA ASP A 54 -15.64 -1.59 2.07
C ASP A 54 -15.51 -2.77 1.10
N THR A 55 -15.38 -2.53 -0.20
CA THR A 55 -15.14 -3.57 -1.21
C THR A 55 -13.66 -3.94 -1.38
N HIS A 56 -12.79 -3.46 -0.49
CA HIS A 56 -11.37 -3.73 -0.59
C HIS A 56 -11.01 -5.21 -0.34
N HIS A 57 -10.04 -5.71 -1.11
CA HIS A 57 -9.55 -7.09 -1.05
C HIS A 57 -8.94 -7.45 0.32
N PRO A 58 -8.81 -8.76 0.67
CA PRO A 58 -9.24 -9.92 -0.12
C PRO A 58 -10.72 -10.32 0.05
N ALA A 59 -11.34 -9.98 1.19
CA ALA A 59 -12.65 -10.50 1.56
C ALA A 59 -13.76 -9.43 1.68
N GLY A 60 -13.45 -8.15 1.44
CA GLY A 60 -14.37 -7.04 1.76
C GLY A 60 -14.51 -6.80 3.27
N HIS A 61 -15.09 -5.66 3.62
CA HIS A 61 -15.26 -5.18 5.00
C HIS A 61 -16.72 -4.79 5.19
N LEU A 62 -17.51 -5.66 5.83
CA LEU A 62 -18.96 -5.44 5.95
C LEU A 62 -19.25 -4.39 7.05
N PRO A 63 -19.86 -3.24 6.72
CA PRO A 63 -20.15 -2.20 7.70
C PRO A 63 -21.32 -2.58 8.62
N LEU A 64 -21.42 -1.90 9.76
CA LEU A 64 -22.44 -2.20 10.77
C LEU A 64 -23.87 -2.02 10.27
N ALA A 65 -24.12 -1.03 9.39
CA ALA A 65 -25.42 -0.84 8.76
C ALA A 65 -25.89 -2.06 7.92
N CYS A 66 -24.98 -2.97 7.58
CA CYS A 66 -25.26 -4.19 6.83
C CYS A 66 -25.06 -5.46 7.66
N LYS A 67 -25.00 -5.36 8.99
CA LYS A 67 -24.87 -6.53 9.86
C LYS A 67 -26.05 -7.50 9.63
N GLY A 68 -25.74 -8.74 9.26
CA GLY A 68 -26.73 -9.76 8.93
C GLY A 68 -27.27 -9.69 7.49
N GLN A 69 -26.73 -8.81 6.66
CA GLN A 69 -26.98 -8.84 5.23
C GLN A 69 -26.17 -9.96 4.59
N HIS A 70 -26.84 -10.77 3.78
CA HIS A 70 -26.22 -11.81 2.97
C HIS A 70 -26.56 -11.62 1.49
N TYR A 71 -25.61 -11.97 0.62
CA TYR A 71 -25.76 -12.12 -0.81
C TYR A 71 -25.80 -13.62 -1.12
N ASP A 72 -26.94 -14.09 -1.60
CA ASP A 72 -27.13 -15.49 -1.99
C ASP A 72 -26.40 -15.74 -3.30
N SER A 73 -25.27 -16.47 -3.22
CA SER A 73 -24.43 -16.79 -4.36
C SER A 73 -24.36 -18.29 -4.59
N ALA A 74 -24.38 -18.69 -5.86
CA ALA A 74 -24.08 -20.07 -6.26
C ALA A 74 -22.62 -20.49 -5.95
N LEU A 75 -21.75 -19.53 -5.65
CA LEU A 75 -20.35 -19.74 -5.29
C LEU A 75 -20.14 -19.97 -3.78
N GLY A 76 -21.21 -19.96 -2.99
CA GLY A 76 -21.16 -20.09 -1.54
C GLY A 76 -21.15 -18.75 -0.80
N ASP A 77 -20.86 -18.82 0.49
CA ASP A 77 -20.82 -17.68 1.40
C ASP A 77 -19.50 -16.91 1.26
N ILE A 78 -19.51 -15.80 0.51
CA ILE A 78 -18.31 -15.01 0.18
C ILE A 78 -18.46 -13.60 0.74
N GLY A 79 -17.58 -13.23 1.68
CA GLY A 79 -17.59 -11.92 2.34
C GLY A 79 -17.60 -10.74 1.37
N LEU A 80 -16.84 -10.84 0.28
CA LEU A 80 -16.72 -9.76 -0.70
C LEU A 80 -18.04 -9.49 -1.41
N LEU A 81 -18.85 -10.53 -1.66
CA LEU A 81 -20.18 -10.36 -2.26
C LEU A 81 -21.14 -9.64 -1.31
N HIS A 82 -21.05 -9.89 0.00
CA HIS A 82 -21.84 -9.16 1.00
C HIS A 82 -21.46 -7.68 1.04
N ALA A 83 -20.16 -7.39 1.01
CA ALA A 83 -19.64 -6.03 0.98
C ALA A 83 -20.06 -5.29 -0.30
N ILE A 84 -19.97 -5.92 -1.48
CA ILE A 84 -20.44 -5.35 -2.75
C ILE A 84 -21.94 -5.05 -2.69
N LYS A 85 -22.77 -6.00 -2.24
CA LYS A 85 -24.22 -5.79 -2.07
C LYS A 85 -24.52 -4.63 -1.13
N CYS A 86 -23.74 -4.49 -0.06
CA CYS A 86 -23.91 -3.43 0.92
C CYS A 86 -23.55 -2.06 0.32
N SER A 87 -22.39 -1.96 -0.33
CA SER A 87 -21.92 -0.73 -0.95
C SER A 87 -22.87 -0.26 -2.06
N ASP A 88 -23.39 -1.18 -2.89
CA ASP A 88 -24.43 -0.89 -3.90
C ASP A 88 -25.68 -0.26 -3.27
N ARG A 89 -26.21 -0.84 -2.19
CA ARG A 89 -27.37 -0.31 -1.45
C ARG A 89 -27.08 1.09 -0.90
N LEU A 90 -25.96 1.29 -0.21
CA LEU A 90 -25.62 2.56 0.43
C LEU A 90 -25.39 3.67 -0.60
N ILE A 91 -24.72 3.37 -1.72
CA ILE A 91 -24.56 4.30 -2.85
C ILE A 91 -25.93 4.65 -3.44
N GLY A 92 -26.79 3.65 -3.67
CA GLY A 92 -28.16 3.86 -4.16
C GLY A 92 -28.99 4.78 -3.25
N GLU A 93 -28.88 4.61 -1.94
CA GLU A 93 -29.53 5.46 -0.94
C GLU A 93 -29.01 6.90 -0.99
N LEU A 94 -27.70 7.12 -1.06
CA LEU A 94 -27.13 8.47 -1.21
C LEU A 94 -27.62 9.14 -2.50
N VAL A 95 -27.59 8.43 -3.62
CA VAL A 95 -28.08 8.92 -4.92
C VAL A 95 -29.55 9.31 -4.81
N ALA A 96 -30.38 8.46 -4.19
CA ALA A 96 -31.80 8.75 -3.99
C ALA A 96 -32.01 9.99 -3.11
N ARG A 97 -31.27 10.13 -2.00
CA ARG A 97 -31.32 11.31 -1.11
C ARG A 97 -30.96 12.59 -1.87
N ILE A 98 -29.89 12.58 -2.65
CA ILE A 98 -29.47 13.74 -3.47
C ILE A 98 -30.54 14.10 -4.49
N ARG A 99 -31.01 13.14 -5.29
CA ARG A 99 -32.00 13.37 -6.36
C ARG A 99 -33.34 13.87 -5.83
N ASN A 100 -33.76 13.41 -4.64
CA ASN A 100 -35.00 13.81 -4.00
C ASN A 100 -34.89 15.11 -3.20
N SER A 101 -33.68 15.65 -3.02
CA SER A 101 -33.46 16.94 -2.35
C SER A 101 -33.87 18.12 -3.24
N ARG A 102 -34.08 19.29 -2.63
CA ARG A 102 -34.31 20.55 -3.36
C ARG A 102 -33.14 20.96 -4.27
N TYR A 103 -31.96 20.37 -4.09
CA TYR A 103 -30.74 20.65 -4.84
C TYR A 103 -30.53 19.69 -6.00
N GLY A 104 -31.20 18.52 -6.01
CA GLY A 104 -30.93 17.44 -6.96
C GLY A 104 -31.12 17.82 -8.43
N LYS A 105 -31.98 18.80 -8.74
CA LYS A 105 -32.15 19.31 -10.11
C LYS A 105 -30.92 20.06 -10.64
N ASN A 106 -30.09 20.59 -9.74
CA ASN A 106 -28.88 21.36 -10.05
C ASN A 106 -27.62 20.57 -9.68
N THR A 107 -27.64 19.25 -9.85
CA THR A 107 -26.53 18.36 -9.48
C THR A 107 -26.36 17.29 -10.55
N ILE A 108 -25.12 17.11 -11.01
CA ILE A 108 -24.71 15.92 -11.77
C ILE A 108 -24.04 14.97 -10.79
N ILE A 109 -24.56 13.75 -10.70
CA ILE A 109 -23.99 12.67 -9.88
C ILE A 109 -23.20 11.77 -10.82
N VAL A 110 -21.96 11.46 -10.45
CA VAL A 110 -21.09 10.53 -11.18
C VAL A 110 -20.80 9.34 -10.29
N ILE A 111 -21.12 8.14 -10.77
CA ILE A 111 -20.76 6.88 -10.12
C ILE A 111 -19.72 6.21 -11.01
N ALA A 112 -18.50 6.06 -10.50
CA ALA A 112 -17.38 5.52 -11.25
C ALA A 112 -16.65 4.47 -10.40
N SER A 113 -16.37 3.30 -10.99
CA SER A 113 -15.46 2.33 -10.40
C SER A 113 -14.01 2.75 -10.66
N ASP A 114 -13.14 2.53 -9.69
CA ASP A 114 -11.70 2.73 -9.79
C ASP A 114 -11.03 1.69 -10.70
N HIS A 115 -11.13 0.40 -10.37
CA HIS A 115 -10.52 -0.70 -11.10
C HIS A 115 -11.21 -2.04 -10.82
N LEU A 116 -11.00 -3.01 -11.71
CA LEU A 116 -11.34 -4.41 -11.42
C LEU A 116 -10.56 -4.88 -10.19
N ALA A 117 -11.22 -5.63 -9.30
CA ALA A 117 -10.65 -6.07 -8.05
C ALA A 117 -9.30 -6.80 -8.23
N MET A 118 -8.33 -6.48 -7.36
CA MET A 118 -7.07 -7.20 -7.21
C MET A 118 -7.31 -8.65 -6.73
N PRO A 119 -6.33 -9.58 -6.76
CA PRO A 119 -6.55 -10.96 -6.34
C PRO A 119 -7.30 -11.07 -5.00
N ASN A 120 -8.44 -11.75 -5.05
CA ASN A 120 -9.43 -11.88 -3.97
C ASN A 120 -10.19 -13.22 -4.07
N ASP A 121 -11.17 -13.44 -3.21
CA ASP A 121 -11.97 -14.68 -3.13
C ASP A 121 -12.75 -15.02 -4.43
N LEU A 122 -12.91 -14.06 -5.35
CA LEU A 122 -13.56 -14.19 -6.65
C LEU A 122 -12.57 -14.21 -7.82
N SER A 123 -11.26 -14.33 -7.59
CA SER A 123 -10.23 -14.25 -8.66
C SER A 123 -10.51 -15.19 -9.83
N ASP A 124 -10.88 -16.44 -9.57
CA ASP A 124 -11.15 -17.45 -10.62
C ASP A 124 -12.39 -17.13 -11.45
N VAL A 125 -13.34 -16.38 -10.87
CA VAL A 125 -14.54 -15.90 -11.54
C VAL A 125 -14.17 -14.69 -12.40
N LEU A 126 -13.48 -13.71 -11.81
CA LEU A 126 -13.07 -12.47 -12.47
C LEU A 126 -12.13 -12.73 -13.65
N ALA A 127 -11.24 -13.72 -13.55
CA ALA A 127 -10.31 -14.11 -14.62
C ALA A 127 -11.03 -14.56 -15.92
N LYS A 128 -12.30 -14.99 -15.81
CA LYS A 128 -13.13 -15.43 -16.94
C LYS A 128 -14.05 -14.33 -17.47
N GLN A 129 -14.10 -13.18 -16.81
CA GLN A 129 -14.96 -12.07 -17.20
C GLN A 129 -14.23 -11.07 -18.08
N LYS A 130 -15.00 -10.37 -18.92
CA LYS A 130 -14.50 -9.22 -19.65
C LYS A 130 -14.23 -8.10 -18.64
N ARG A 131 -13.01 -7.56 -18.65
CA ARG A 131 -12.64 -6.42 -17.81
C ARG A 131 -13.40 -5.18 -18.27
N GLU A 132 -14.27 -4.67 -17.40
CA GLU A 132 -15.04 -3.44 -17.60
C GLU A 132 -15.08 -2.65 -16.29
N ASN A 133 -15.25 -1.33 -16.40
CA ASN A 133 -15.45 -0.42 -15.28
C ASN A 133 -16.83 0.23 -15.42
N LEU A 134 -17.49 0.51 -14.30
CA LEU A 134 -18.71 1.30 -14.27
C LEU A 134 -18.36 2.79 -14.41
N LEU A 135 -19.06 3.49 -15.31
CA LEU A 135 -19.10 4.95 -15.36
C LEU A 135 -20.52 5.39 -15.71
N LEU A 136 -21.21 5.97 -14.73
CA LEU A 136 -22.61 6.39 -14.82
C LEU A 136 -22.74 7.87 -14.45
N PHE A 137 -23.37 8.64 -15.34
CA PHE A 137 -23.71 10.04 -15.12
C PHE A 137 -25.22 10.18 -14.94
N LEU A 138 -25.65 10.83 -13.87
CA LEU A 138 -27.05 11.11 -13.57
C LEU A 138 -27.25 12.62 -13.41
N GLY A 139 -28.20 13.19 -14.13
CA GLY A 139 -28.51 14.62 -14.06
C GLY A 139 -29.88 14.91 -14.68
N LYS A 140 -30.49 16.04 -14.30
CA LYS A 140 -31.84 16.40 -14.73
C LYS A 140 -31.99 16.44 -16.26
N ASP A 141 -30.98 16.99 -16.94
CA ASP A 141 -31.01 17.25 -18.39
C ASP A 141 -30.12 16.26 -19.18
N ILE A 142 -29.77 15.13 -18.56
CA ILE A 142 -29.03 14.04 -19.21
C ILE A 142 -30.03 12.97 -19.67
N ALA A 143 -30.18 12.81 -20.99
CA ALA A 143 -31.04 11.78 -21.55
C ALA A 143 -30.50 10.37 -21.23
N PRO A 144 -31.35 9.40 -20.82
CA PRO A 144 -30.93 8.03 -20.60
C PRO A 144 -30.39 7.40 -21.89
N GLN A 145 -29.15 6.95 -21.85
CA GLN A 145 -28.50 6.26 -22.96
C GLN A 145 -27.34 5.40 -22.44
N GLN A 146 -27.04 4.32 -23.16
CA GLN A 146 -25.82 3.54 -22.96
C GLN A 146 -24.89 3.80 -24.13
N LEU A 147 -23.66 4.23 -23.83
CA LEU A 147 -22.65 4.50 -24.85
C LEU A 147 -21.71 3.31 -24.96
N VAL A 148 -21.55 2.80 -26.17
CA VAL A 148 -20.52 1.82 -26.48
C VAL A 148 -19.30 2.57 -27.01
N THR A 149 -18.31 2.74 -26.15
CA THR A 149 -17.04 3.40 -26.53
C THR A 149 -16.10 2.35 -27.13
N ARG A 150 -15.48 2.67 -28.27
CA ARG A 150 -14.50 1.77 -28.93
C ARG A 150 -13.13 1.82 -28.27
N ALA A 151 -12.82 2.93 -27.60
CA ALA A 151 -11.59 3.15 -26.87
C ALA A 151 -11.87 4.16 -25.75
N GLY A 152 -11.89 3.69 -24.51
CA GLY A 152 -12.14 4.52 -23.34
C GLY A 152 -11.47 3.92 -22.10
N SER A 153 -11.07 4.79 -21.19
CA SER A 153 -10.51 4.40 -19.89
C SER A 153 -11.01 5.37 -18.80
N THR A 154 -10.66 5.10 -17.55
CA THR A 154 -11.00 5.99 -16.42
C THR A 154 -10.46 7.41 -16.59
N LEU A 155 -9.39 7.59 -17.40
CA LEU A 155 -8.83 8.90 -17.75
C LEU A 155 -9.83 9.80 -18.49
N ASP A 156 -10.80 9.23 -19.19
CA ASP A 156 -11.78 9.96 -20.01
C ASP A 156 -12.97 10.49 -19.19
N SER A 157 -13.14 10.01 -17.95
CA SER A 157 -14.30 10.34 -17.09
C SER A 157 -14.39 11.84 -16.80
N GLY A 158 -13.25 12.49 -16.50
CA GLY A 158 -13.20 13.92 -16.20
C GLY A 158 -13.51 14.80 -17.42
N ALA A 159 -12.96 14.47 -18.59
CA ALA A 159 -13.27 15.17 -19.83
C ALA A 159 -14.75 15.00 -20.23
N THR A 160 -15.34 13.83 -19.94
CA THR A 160 -16.76 13.53 -20.16
C THR A 160 -17.65 14.36 -19.23
N LEU A 161 -17.29 14.45 -17.94
CA LEU A 161 -17.98 15.32 -16.98
C LEU A 161 -17.92 16.79 -17.40
N LEU A 162 -16.74 17.27 -17.82
CA LEU A 162 -16.59 18.65 -18.29
C LEU A 162 -17.48 18.95 -19.49
N GLN A 163 -17.60 18.03 -20.45
CA GLN A 163 -18.48 18.25 -21.61
C GLN A 163 -19.96 18.29 -21.20
N LEU A 164 -20.36 17.53 -20.18
CA LEU A 164 -21.73 17.58 -19.65
C LEU A 164 -22.04 18.90 -18.93
N LEU A 165 -21.04 19.52 -18.30
CA LEU A 165 -21.18 20.81 -17.62
C LEU A 165 -21.10 21.98 -18.62
N GLU A 166 -20.18 21.89 -19.58
CA GLU A 166 -19.90 22.91 -20.59
C GLU A 166 -19.65 22.22 -21.95
N PRO A 167 -20.61 22.23 -22.90
CA PRO A 167 -20.53 21.44 -24.14
C PRO A 167 -19.26 21.63 -24.99
N GLY A 168 -18.57 22.77 -24.85
CA GLY A 168 -17.30 23.06 -25.52
C GLY A 168 -16.07 22.39 -24.90
N MET A 169 -16.14 21.94 -23.64
CA MET A 169 -14.99 21.37 -22.92
C MET A 169 -14.89 19.86 -23.10
N ARG A 170 -14.03 19.41 -24.03
CA ARG A 170 -13.97 18.00 -24.45
C ARG A 170 -12.66 17.29 -24.09
N THR A 171 -11.76 17.98 -23.39
CA THR A 171 -10.41 17.51 -23.08
C THR A 171 -10.07 17.81 -21.63
N LEU A 172 -9.35 16.87 -20.98
CA LEU A 172 -8.76 17.07 -19.66
C LEU A 172 -7.50 16.21 -19.55
N GLY A 173 -6.32 16.84 -19.60
CA GLY A 173 -5.05 16.12 -19.62
C GLY A 173 -5.03 15.03 -20.71
N PHE A 174 -4.92 13.78 -20.28
CA PHE A 174 -4.87 12.60 -21.14
C PHE A 174 -6.24 12.09 -21.61
N GLY A 175 -7.32 12.54 -20.97
CA GLY A 175 -8.68 12.13 -21.25
C GLY A 175 -9.32 12.91 -22.40
N ARG A 176 -10.21 12.24 -23.12
CA ARG A 176 -11.14 12.83 -24.10
C ARG A 176 -12.55 12.42 -23.74
N SER A 177 -13.49 13.35 -23.90
CA SER A 177 -14.88 13.04 -23.58
C SER A 177 -15.38 11.84 -24.38
N LEU A 178 -16.07 10.92 -23.71
CA LEU A 178 -16.68 9.74 -24.33
C LEU A 178 -17.97 10.09 -25.09
N LEU A 179 -18.47 11.33 -24.97
CA LEU A 179 -19.58 11.88 -25.77
C LEU A 179 -19.11 12.40 -27.14
N ALA A 180 -17.79 12.42 -27.36
CA ALA A 180 -17.21 12.92 -28.60
C ALA A 180 -17.41 11.95 -29.76
N ASN A 181 -17.96 12.43 -30.88
CA ASN A 181 -18.09 11.63 -32.09
C ASN A 181 -16.76 11.48 -32.86
N ASP A 182 -15.89 12.48 -32.77
CA ASP A 182 -14.49 12.38 -33.15
C ASP A 182 -13.68 11.77 -32.01
N ALA A 183 -12.79 10.83 -32.33
CA ALA A 183 -11.86 10.22 -31.37
C ALA A 183 -10.48 10.89 -31.52
N PRO A 184 -10.27 12.11 -30.96
CA PRO A 184 -8.98 12.78 -31.04
C PRO A 184 -7.88 11.95 -30.34
N PRO A 185 -6.60 12.14 -30.69
CA PRO A 185 -5.50 11.46 -30.02
C PRO A 185 -5.57 11.63 -28.49
N SER A 186 -5.54 10.50 -27.79
CA SER A 186 -5.63 10.39 -26.34
C SER A 186 -4.83 9.20 -25.83
N ALA A 187 -4.61 9.13 -24.51
CA ALA A 187 -3.98 7.97 -23.90
C ALA A 187 -4.81 6.70 -24.12
N SER A 188 -6.14 6.78 -24.01
CA SER A 188 -7.06 5.66 -24.23
C SER A 188 -7.01 5.17 -25.69
N VAL A 189 -7.00 6.08 -26.65
CA VAL A 189 -6.86 5.73 -28.07
C VAL A 189 -5.50 5.10 -28.33
N ALA A 190 -4.42 5.68 -27.80
CA ALA A 190 -3.06 5.14 -27.94
C ALA A 190 -2.89 3.75 -27.31
N ALA A 191 -3.57 3.46 -26.20
CA ALA A 191 -3.60 2.13 -25.58
C ALA A 191 -4.35 1.10 -26.44
N SER A 192 -5.43 1.52 -27.10
CA SER A 192 -6.31 0.62 -27.87
C SER A 192 -5.85 0.32 -29.30
N ARG A 193 -4.98 1.15 -29.89
CA ARG A 193 -4.51 1.03 -31.28
C ARG A 193 -3.10 0.50 -31.37
N ASP A 194 -2.76 -0.13 -32.50
CA ASP A 194 -1.41 -0.57 -32.87
C ASP A 194 -0.68 -1.31 -31.73
N SER A 195 -1.41 -2.18 -31.03
CA SER A 195 -0.92 -2.92 -29.86
C SER A 195 -0.31 -2.04 -28.76
N GLY A 196 -0.79 -0.82 -28.60
CA GLY A 196 -0.35 0.11 -27.57
C GLY A 196 0.98 0.80 -27.87
N LYS A 197 1.49 0.79 -29.11
CA LYS A 197 2.83 1.30 -29.47
C LYS A 197 3.15 2.69 -28.91
N ASP A 198 2.18 3.60 -28.92
CA ASP A 198 2.37 4.98 -28.48
C ASP A 198 2.01 5.21 -26.99
N TYR A 199 1.35 4.24 -26.35
CA TYR A 199 0.93 4.34 -24.94
C TYR A 199 2.10 4.50 -23.94
N PRO A 200 3.28 3.87 -24.12
CA PRO A 200 4.43 4.07 -23.24
C PRO A 200 4.83 5.53 -23.04
N ARG A 201 4.62 6.42 -24.02
CA ARG A 201 4.91 7.86 -23.88
C ARG A 201 4.00 8.54 -22.86
N TYR A 202 2.72 8.16 -22.83
CA TYR A 202 1.77 8.64 -21.84
C TYR A 202 2.11 8.11 -20.45
N LEU A 203 2.45 6.83 -20.34
CA LEU A 203 2.90 6.24 -19.07
C LEU A 203 4.16 6.91 -18.54
N ALA A 204 5.15 7.19 -19.41
CA ALA A 204 6.37 7.89 -19.03
C ALA A 204 6.07 9.27 -18.41
N TYR A 205 5.21 10.07 -19.07
CA TYR A 205 4.80 11.36 -18.51
C TYR A 205 3.96 11.21 -17.23
N ALA A 206 2.98 10.29 -17.19
CA ALA A 206 2.18 10.04 -15.99
C ALA A 206 3.06 9.70 -14.78
N ARG A 207 4.09 8.88 -14.98
CA ARG A 207 5.07 8.57 -13.95
C ARG A 207 5.74 9.82 -13.42
N THR A 208 6.15 10.77 -14.27
CA THR A 208 6.75 12.04 -13.79
C THR A 208 5.83 12.90 -12.93
N LEU A 209 4.50 12.78 -13.09
CA LEU A 209 3.56 13.47 -12.21
C LEU A 209 3.53 12.85 -10.81
N TRP A 210 3.71 11.53 -10.74
CA TRP A 210 3.79 10.80 -9.48
C TRP A 210 5.18 10.93 -8.85
N THR A 211 6.23 10.62 -9.57
CA THR A 211 7.59 10.48 -9.05
C THR A 211 8.40 11.78 -9.11
N GLY A 212 7.94 12.79 -9.86
CA GLY A 212 8.71 14.00 -10.13
C GLY A 212 9.78 13.78 -11.20
N ARG A 213 10.68 14.76 -11.36
CA ARG A 213 11.74 14.73 -12.40
C ARG A 213 13.12 14.27 -11.90
N SER A 214 13.30 14.15 -10.57
CA SER A 214 14.60 13.85 -9.95
C SER A 214 14.57 12.48 -9.24
N THR A 215 14.25 11.43 -9.98
CA THR A 215 14.21 10.06 -9.43
C THR A 215 15.59 9.39 -9.36
N ARG A 216 16.60 9.98 -10.00
CA ARG A 216 17.98 9.47 -10.02
C ARG A 216 18.63 9.45 -8.63
N MET A 217 18.25 10.38 -7.77
CA MET A 217 18.79 10.50 -6.42
C MET A 217 17.90 9.75 -5.44
N LEU A 218 18.49 8.80 -4.73
CA LEU A 218 17.87 8.07 -3.62
C LEU A 218 18.48 8.57 -2.32
N ARG A 219 17.65 8.97 -1.37
CA ARG A 219 18.10 9.36 -0.02
C ARG A 219 17.12 8.91 1.05
N ILE A 220 17.53 8.95 2.31
CA ILE A 220 16.65 8.76 3.46
C ILE A 220 16.52 10.09 4.21
N ASN A 221 15.30 10.48 4.56
CA ASN A 221 15.04 11.69 5.34
C ASN A 221 15.16 11.41 6.86
N GLY A 222 15.09 12.47 7.69
CA GLY A 222 15.17 12.33 9.15
C GLY A 222 14.03 11.53 9.80
N ASN A 223 12.95 11.22 9.06
CA ASN A 223 11.85 10.37 9.52
C ASN A 223 12.09 8.89 9.20
N GLY A 224 13.15 8.56 8.45
CA GLY A 224 13.43 7.21 7.96
C GLY A 224 12.68 6.85 6.67
N ASP A 225 12.06 7.81 5.99
CA ASP A 225 11.43 7.57 4.69
C ASP A 225 12.47 7.69 3.56
N VAL A 226 12.38 6.78 2.59
CA VAL A 226 13.12 6.89 1.33
C VAL A 226 12.49 7.98 0.48
N VAL A 227 13.31 8.94 0.06
CA VAL A 227 12.91 10.03 -0.82
C VAL A 227 13.46 9.76 -2.22
N VAL A 228 12.54 9.63 -3.19
CA VAL A 228 12.85 9.45 -4.61
C VAL A 228 12.00 10.44 -5.40
N GLY A 229 12.64 11.45 -5.98
CA GLY A 229 11.96 12.59 -6.58
C GLY A 229 11.02 13.29 -5.59
N VAL A 230 9.71 13.30 -5.84
CA VAL A 230 8.71 13.91 -4.93
C VAL A 230 8.04 12.90 -3.99
N GLN A 231 8.35 11.61 -4.14
CA GLN A 231 7.77 10.55 -3.33
C GLN A 231 8.57 10.35 -2.04
N GLN A 232 7.84 10.09 -0.95
CA GLN A 232 8.40 9.70 0.34
C GLN A 232 7.76 8.36 0.74
N VAL A 233 8.59 7.32 0.84
CA VAL A 233 8.13 5.94 0.98
C VAL A 233 8.84 5.31 2.15
N ARG A 234 8.07 4.66 3.04
CA ARG A 234 8.63 3.92 4.18
C ARG A 234 9.27 2.61 3.72
N PRO A 235 10.52 2.33 4.11
CA PRO A 235 11.08 0.99 3.99
C PRO A 235 10.25 -0.07 4.75
N PRO A 236 10.32 -1.34 4.35
CA PRO A 236 11.13 -1.86 3.24
C PRO A 236 10.54 -1.46 1.88
N VAL A 237 11.41 -1.10 0.94
CA VAL A 237 10.98 -0.71 -0.42
C VAL A 237 11.96 -1.23 -1.46
N LEU A 238 11.43 -1.72 -2.57
CA LEU A 238 12.21 -2.05 -3.76
C LEU A 238 11.85 -1.09 -4.89
N LEU A 239 12.85 -0.43 -5.44
CA LEU A 239 12.74 0.53 -6.52
C LEU A 239 13.32 -0.10 -7.79
N GLU A 240 12.55 -0.12 -8.87
CA GLU A 240 13.01 -0.57 -10.19
C GLU A 240 13.13 0.64 -11.12
N TYR A 241 14.31 0.77 -11.73
CA TYR A 241 14.63 1.79 -12.73
C TYR A 241 14.83 1.13 -14.10
N ASP A 242 14.39 1.82 -15.15
CA ASP A 242 14.70 1.44 -16.53
C ASP A 242 16.13 1.86 -16.94
N ASP A 243 16.54 1.50 -18.16
CA ASP A 243 17.89 1.78 -18.71
C ASP A 243 18.21 3.28 -18.81
N ASP A 244 17.18 4.13 -18.88
CA ASP A 244 17.30 5.58 -18.88
C ASP A 244 17.29 6.17 -17.45
N THR A 245 17.37 5.31 -16.42
CA THR A 245 17.35 5.67 -14.99
C THR A 245 16.05 6.35 -14.54
N ASN A 246 14.94 6.15 -15.27
CA ASN A 246 13.64 6.59 -14.81
C ASN A 246 13.05 5.54 -13.85
N LEU A 247 12.39 6.01 -12.78
CA LEU A 247 11.71 5.11 -11.86
C LEU A 247 10.52 4.44 -12.57
N LYS A 248 10.63 3.13 -12.78
CA LYS A 248 9.66 2.30 -13.48
C LYS A 248 8.60 1.76 -12.54
N THR A 249 9.01 1.23 -11.39
CA THR A 249 8.13 0.58 -10.40
C THR A 249 8.62 0.83 -8.97
N VAL A 250 7.69 0.98 -8.03
CA VAL A 250 7.95 1.00 -6.58
C VAL A 250 7.18 -0.16 -5.96
N TYR A 251 7.90 -1.13 -5.41
CA TYR A 251 7.30 -2.27 -4.72
C TYR A 251 7.32 -2.00 -3.21
N LEU A 252 6.14 -2.10 -2.58
CA LEU A 252 5.93 -1.88 -1.15
C LEU A 252 5.62 -3.19 -0.40
N GLU A 253 5.26 -4.24 -1.12
CA GLU A 253 4.85 -5.52 -0.55
C GLU A 253 5.68 -6.66 -1.13
N ASN A 254 5.95 -7.68 -0.29
CA ASN A 254 6.75 -8.84 -0.66
C ASN A 254 8.09 -8.47 -1.29
N THR A 255 8.68 -7.35 -0.87
CA THR A 255 9.85 -6.71 -1.50
C THR A 255 11.06 -7.66 -1.57
N SER A 256 11.32 -8.46 -0.53
CA SER A 256 12.37 -9.52 -0.54
C SER A 256 12.16 -10.52 -1.69
N ARG A 257 10.95 -11.07 -1.80
CA ARG A 257 10.59 -12.01 -2.87
C ARG A 257 10.62 -11.37 -4.25
N GLN A 258 10.18 -10.11 -4.37
CA GLN A 258 10.23 -9.36 -5.62
C GLN A 258 11.68 -9.11 -6.03
N PHE A 259 12.56 -8.73 -5.10
CA PHE A 259 13.96 -8.48 -5.40
C PHE A 259 14.67 -9.73 -5.93
N ASP A 260 14.40 -10.90 -5.35
CA ASP A 260 14.95 -12.17 -5.84
C ASP A 260 14.49 -12.50 -7.27
N ARG A 261 13.20 -12.26 -7.56
CA ARG A 261 12.56 -12.66 -8.83
C ARG A 261 12.70 -11.66 -9.96
N THR A 262 12.72 -10.37 -9.66
CA THR A 262 12.73 -9.30 -10.66
C THR A 262 14.06 -9.30 -11.39
N ARG A 263 13.99 -9.50 -12.71
CA ARG A 263 15.09 -9.23 -13.64
C ARG A 263 14.83 -7.84 -14.22
N THR A 264 15.73 -6.90 -13.94
CA THR A 264 15.64 -5.54 -14.47
C THR A 264 16.51 -5.41 -15.71
N GLU A 265 16.09 -4.54 -16.65
CA GLU A 265 16.93 -4.10 -17.77
C GLU A 265 17.84 -2.94 -17.33
N GLY A 266 17.45 -2.18 -16.29
CA GLY A 266 18.21 -1.07 -15.72
C GLY A 266 18.80 -1.40 -14.34
N THR A 267 18.27 -0.76 -13.29
CA THR A 267 18.78 -0.86 -11.91
C THR A 267 17.67 -1.22 -10.92
N LEU A 268 18.01 -2.02 -9.91
CA LEU A 268 17.18 -2.23 -8.72
C LEU A 268 17.86 -1.57 -7.51
N ALA A 269 17.09 -0.89 -6.66
CA ALA A 269 17.54 -0.43 -5.36
C ALA A 269 16.60 -0.96 -4.27
N TYR A 270 17.09 -1.86 -3.44
CA TYR A 270 16.37 -2.34 -2.26
C TYR A 270 16.81 -1.54 -1.05
N VAL A 271 15.88 -0.89 -0.36
CA VAL A 271 16.16 -0.16 0.88
C VAL A 271 15.46 -0.83 2.07
N ASP A 272 16.24 -1.16 3.11
CA ASP A 272 15.77 -1.71 4.39
C ASP A 272 16.80 -1.41 5.50
N ARG A 273 16.57 -1.89 6.72
CA ARG A 273 17.61 -1.92 7.75
C ARG A 273 18.81 -2.73 7.28
N CYS A 274 20.00 -2.35 7.70
CA CYS A 274 21.24 -3.05 7.35
C CYS A 274 21.24 -4.54 7.77
N THR A 275 20.50 -4.88 8.83
CA THR A 275 20.23 -6.26 9.27
C THR A 275 19.56 -7.14 8.19
N ALA A 276 18.92 -6.53 7.18
CA ALA A 276 18.36 -7.26 6.04
C ALA A 276 19.44 -7.84 5.11
N PHE A 277 20.61 -7.20 5.06
CA PHE A 277 21.65 -7.46 4.05
C PHE A 277 22.89 -8.12 4.63
N GLU A 278 23.29 -7.76 5.85
CA GLU A 278 24.57 -8.16 6.43
C GLU A 278 24.41 -8.89 7.76
N ASP A 279 25.43 -9.66 8.11
CA ASP A 279 25.56 -10.27 9.42
C ASP A 279 26.28 -9.28 10.36
N GLY A 280 25.57 -8.78 11.38
CA GLY A 280 26.18 -8.00 12.48
C GLY A 280 25.92 -6.50 12.48
N SER A 281 24.93 -5.99 11.73
CA SER A 281 24.47 -4.61 11.90
C SER A 281 23.42 -4.56 13.03
N ALA A 282 23.87 -4.18 14.23
CA ALA A 282 23.03 -3.98 15.41
C ALA A 282 22.57 -2.52 15.58
N ASP A 283 23.07 -1.62 14.75
CA ASP A 283 22.91 -0.17 14.95
C ASP A 283 21.52 0.35 14.54
N GLY A 284 20.71 -0.50 13.93
CA GLY A 284 19.41 -0.12 13.38
C GLY A 284 19.53 0.78 12.14
N ASP A 285 20.72 0.93 11.57
CA ASP A 285 20.98 1.77 10.40
C ASP A 285 20.19 1.34 9.16
N TRP A 286 19.97 2.29 8.26
CA TRP A 286 19.40 2.01 6.95
C TRP A 286 20.48 1.67 5.94
N CYS A 287 20.17 0.71 5.06
CA CYS A 287 21.03 0.29 3.97
C CYS A 287 20.24 0.23 2.66
N ALA A 288 20.93 0.48 1.54
CA ALA A 288 20.40 0.28 0.21
C ALA A 288 21.32 -0.62 -0.62
N LEU A 289 20.81 -1.79 -1.03
CA LEU A 289 21.50 -2.64 -2.00
C LEU A 289 21.08 -2.26 -3.41
N VAL A 290 22.01 -1.69 -4.17
CA VAL A 290 21.80 -1.30 -5.57
C VAL A 290 22.41 -2.37 -6.47
N VAL A 291 21.66 -2.83 -7.47
CA VAL A 291 22.05 -3.88 -8.41
C VAL A 291 21.71 -3.48 -9.84
N ASP A 292 22.66 -3.57 -10.76
CA ASP A 292 22.44 -3.30 -12.19
C ASP A 292 22.04 -4.56 -12.99
N ARG A 293 21.75 -4.37 -14.28
CA ARG A 293 21.46 -5.44 -15.24
C ARG A 293 22.57 -6.48 -15.40
N HIS A 294 23.82 -6.10 -15.14
CA HIS A 294 25.00 -6.97 -15.19
C HIS A 294 25.23 -7.71 -13.86
N GLN A 295 24.32 -7.58 -12.90
CA GLN A 295 24.42 -8.09 -11.53
C GLN A 295 25.53 -7.44 -10.71
N SER A 296 26.19 -6.39 -11.20
CA SER A 296 27.09 -5.58 -10.38
C SER A 296 26.28 -4.97 -9.24
N MET A 297 26.85 -4.90 -8.05
CA MET A 297 26.11 -4.48 -6.88
C MET A 297 26.95 -3.63 -5.93
N LYS A 298 26.27 -2.81 -5.12
CA LYS A 298 26.89 -2.07 -4.02
C LYS A 298 25.90 -1.87 -2.89
N LEU A 299 26.35 -2.08 -1.66
CA LEU A 299 25.60 -1.78 -0.46
C LEU A 299 25.98 -0.38 0.04
N TYR A 300 25.03 0.52 0.07
CA TYR A 300 25.17 1.87 0.64
C TYR A 300 24.62 1.88 2.06
N ARG A 301 25.31 2.54 2.98
CA ARG A 301 24.91 2.64 4.40
C ARG A 301 24.33 4.00 4.74
N ASP A 302 23.79 4.14 5.95
CA ASP A 302 23.06 5.32 6.42
C ASP A 302 23.74 6.68 6.11
N PRO A 303 25.07 6.85 6.30
CA PRO A 303 25.73 8.12 5.94
C PRO A 303 25.66 8.46 4.45
N ASP A 304 25.68 7.47 3.57
CA ASP A 304 25.52 7.66 2.13
C ASP A 304 24.07 8.01 1.80
N LEU A 305 23.12 7.31 2.42
CA LEU A 305 21.70 7.50 2.18
C LEU A 305 21.19 8.84 2.71
N THR A 306 21.74 9.33 3.83
CA THR A 306 21.41 10.65 4.36
C THR A 306 21.92 11.77 3.44
N ARG A 307 23.12 11.61 2.84
CA ARG A 307 23.65 12.53 1.82
C ARG A 307 22.92 12.42 0.48
N GLY A 308 22.44 11.23 0.17
CA GLY A 308 21.85 10.85 -1.10
C GLY A 308 22.87 10.21 -2.05
N ILE A 309 22.42 9.15 -2.72
CA ILE A 309 23.19 8.38 -3.70
C ILE A 309 22.56 8.50 -5.08
N ALA A 310 23.37 8.50 -6.12
CA ALA A 310 22.89 8.33 -7.49
C ALA A 310 22.73 6.83 -7.78
N VAL A 311 21.55 6.39 -8.22
CA VAL A 311 21.29 4.96 -8.45
C VAL A 311 22.05 4.37 -9.63
N ASP A 312 22.59 5.22 -10.50
CA ASP A 312 23.43 4.87 -11.65
C ASP A 312 24.94 5.10 -11.36
N ALA A 313 25.31 5.34 -10.10
CA ALA A 313 26.71 5.42 -9.70
C ALA A 313 27.41 4.07 -9.99
N PRO A 314 28.72 4.08 -10.32
CA PRO A 314 29.47 2.85 -10.58
C PRO A 314 29.33 1.83 -9.44
N LEU A 315 28.99 0.60 -9.82
CA LEU A 315 28.81 -0.53 -8.92
C LEU A 315 30.01 -1.49 -8.99
N GLU A 316 30.13 -2.36 -8.00
CA GLU A 316 31.20 -3.34 -7.93
C GLU A 316 30.80 -4.59 -8.72
N ALA A 317 31.72 -5.10 -9.54
CA ALA A 317 31.47 -6.30 -10.32
C ALA A 317 31.15 -7.47 -9.39
N SER A 318 30.03 -8.15 -9.65
CA SER A 318 29.65 -9.32 -8.85
C SER A 318 30.65 -10.45 -9.02
N GLN A 319 31.09 -11.02 -7.90
CA GLN A 319 31.90 -12.24 -7.89
C GLN A 319 31.01 -13.44 -8.26
N GLN A 320 30.73 -13.65 -9.56
CA GLN A 320 30.11 -14.85 -10.16
C GLN A 320 29.14 -15.65 -9.25
N GLY A 321 28.17 -14.97 -8.63
CA GLY A 321 27.24 -15.56 -7.68
C GLY A 321 25.82 -14.98 -7.83
N PRO A 322 24.78 -15.72 -7.39
CA PRO A 322 23.43 -15.17 -7.33
C PRO A 322 23.38 -13.96 -6.40
N ARG A 323 22.43 -13.06 -6.63
CA ARG A 323 22.18 -11.93 -5.72
C ARG A 323 22.01 -12.44 -4.28
N PRO A 324 22.48 -11.68 -3.27
CA PRO A 324 22.22 -12.03 -1.89
C PRO A 324 20.70 -12.03 -1.64
N ARG A 325 20.24 -13.04 -0.92
CA ARG A 325 18.85 -13.10 -0.48
C ARG A 325 18.66 -12.17 0.70
N VAL A 326 17.89 -11.11 0.47
CA VAL A 326 17.61 -10.09 1.47
C VAL A 326 16.61 -10.65 2.48
N ARG A 327 16.94 -10.55 3.77
CA ARG A 327 16.04 -10.94 4.87
C ARG A 327 14.94 -9.92 5.04
N GLN A 328 13.80 -10.33 5.59
CA GLN A 328 12.68 -9.46 5.93
C GLN A 328 12.32 -9.58 7.41
N PRO A 329 11.83 -8.50 8.04
CA PRO A 329 11.42 -8.52 9.43
C PRO A 329 10.07 -9.24 9.58
N ILE A 330 10.01 -10.22 10.48
CA ILE A 330 8.80 -10.94 10.87
C ILE A 330 8.56 -10.68 12.36
N MET A 331 7.44 -10.05 12.70
CA MET A 331 7.09 -9.79 14.10
C MET A 331 6.74 -11.11 14.80
N LEU A 332 7.38 -11.35 15.94
CA LEU A 332 7.17 -12.53 16.79
C LEU A 332 6.17 -12.25 17.91
N THR A 333 6.08 -10.99 18.35
CA THR A 333 5.08 -10.52 19.32
C THR A 333 3.83 -10.01 18.63
N GLN A 334 2.65 -10.34 19.18
CA GLN A 334 1.36 -9.84 18.67
C GLN A 334 1.05 -8.40 19.12
N ALA A 335 1.57 -7.98 20.27
CA ALA A 335 1.39 -6.65 20.83
C ALA A 335 2.65 -6.21 21.57
N ALA A 336 2.90 -4.90 21.57
CA ALA A 336 3.98 -4.28 22.32
C ALA A 336 3.75 -4.43 23.83
N ARG A 337 4.85 -4.57 24.58
CA ARG A 337 4.81 -4.79 26.04
C ARG A 337 5.65 -3.77 26.79
N LYS A 338 5.05 -3.14 27.80
CA LYS A 338 5.79 -2.36 28.79
C LYS A 338 6.68 -3.26 29.65
N THR A 339 7.95 -2.93 29.72
CA THR A 339 8.98 -3.73 30.38
C THR A 339 9.92 -2.84 31.17
N GLU A 340 10.08 -3.13 32.47
CA GLU A 340 10.97 -2.39 33.37
C GLU A 340 12.44 -2.60 33.04
N ALA A 341 13.31 -1.72 33.56
CA ALA A 341 14.75 -1.92 33.50
C ALA A 341 15.19 -3.23 34.17
N GLY A 342 16.19 -3.88 33.59
CA GLY A 342 16.74 -5.14 34.11
C GLY A 342 17.35 -6.04 33.04
N ARG A 343 17.84 -7.19 33.49
CA ARG A 343 18.33 -8.27 32.61
C ARG A 343 17.25 -9.32 32.45
N TYR A 344 17.04 -9.74 31.22
CA TYR A 344 16.02 -10.68 30.84
C TYR A 344 16.61 -11.77 29.95
N MET A 345 15.98 -12.94 29.98
CA MET A 345 16.20 -13.99 29.00
C MET A 345 14.92 -14.12 28.18
N LEU A 346 15.00 -13.81 26.89
CA LEU A 346 13.98 -14.18 25.92
C LEU A 346 14.10 -15.68 25.67
N GLU A 347 13.04 -16.42 25.96
CA GLU A 347 12.88 -17.82 25.58
C GLU A 347 11.75 -17.93 24.56
N LEU A 348 12.03 -18.51 23.40
CA LEU A 348 11.10 -18.61 22.29
C LEU A 348 11.05 -20.04 21.75
N TYR A 349 9.84 -20.55 21.50
CA TYR A 349 9.65 -21.86 20.89
C TYR A 349 9.09 -21.72 19.48
N ALA A 350 9.90 -22.14 18.50
CA ALA A 350 9.52 -22.12 17.10
C ALA A 350 8.72 -23.38 16.74
N LYS A 351 7.44 -23.19 16.38
CA LYS A 351 6.54 -24.25 15.90
C LYS A 351 7.00 -24.82 14.57
N ARG A 352 7.38 -23.93 13.65
CA ARG A 352 8.10 -24.25 12.41
C ARG A 352 9.54 -23.83 12.61
N ARG A 353 10.46 -24.77 12.43
CA ARG A 353 11.88 -24.57 12.71
C ARG A 353 12.57 -24.01 11.46
N PRO A 354 13.07 -22.76 11.48
CA PRO A 354 13.97 -22.29 10.44
C PRO A 354 15.17 -23.24 10.36
N THR A 355 15.59 -23.56 9.14
CA THR A 355 16.69 -24.52 8.92
C THR A 355 18.05 -23.86 8.98
N ARG A 356 18.07 -22.52 9.03
CA ARG A 356 19.26 -21.68 9.05
C ARG A 356 19.25 -20.79 10.28
N ALA A 357 20.43 -20.29 10.61
CA ALA A 357 20.58 -19.26 11.61
C ALA A 357 19.95 -17.95 11.13
N PHE A 358 19.43 -17.15 12.05
CA PHE A 358 18.76 -15.88 11.73
C PHE A 358 18.90 -14.87 12.87
N TRP A 359 18.64 -13.59 12.58
CA TRP A 359 18.65 -12.55 13.62
C TRP A 359 17.32 -12.52 14.36
N VAL A 360 17.39 -12.43 15.69
CA VAL A 360 16.27 -12.01 16.54
C VAL A 360 16.65 -10.68 17.17
N GLU A 361 15.68 -9.77 17.21
CA GLU A 361 15.83 -8.44 17.78
C GLU A 361 14.73 -8.15 18.79
N ALA A 362 15.13 -7.50 19.88
CA ALA A 362 14.25 -6.76 20.76
C ALA A 362 14.25 -5.30 20.32
N VAL A 363 13.08 -4.75 19.99
CA VAL A 363 12.94 -3.39 19.46
C VAL A 363 11.93 -2.56 20.25
N SER A 364 12.05 -1.24 20.15
CA SER A 364 11.16 -0.25 20.79
C SER A 364 11.04 1.03 19.97
N SER A 365 10.31 2.01 20.48
CA SER A 365 10.08 3.32 19.87
C SER A 365 9.50 3.18 18.46
N GLU A 366 8.35 2.50 18.35
CA GLU A 366 7.73 2.16 17.07
C GLU A 366 8.67 1.34 16.16
N ARG A 367 9.41 0.39 16.75
CA ARG A 367 10.34 -0.53 16.06
C ARG A 367 11.57 0.14 15.44
N LYS A 368 11.91 1.35 15.89
CA LYS A 368 13.05 2.15 15.39
C LYS A 368 14.34 1.90 16.16
N VAL A 369 14.25 1.57 17.45
CA VAL A 369 15.43 1.39 18.32
C VAL A 369 15.62 -0.11 18.58
N VAL A 370 16.81 -0.62 18.25
CA VAL A 370 17.23 -1.99 18.57
C VAL A 370 17.85 -2.00 19.96
N LEU A 371 17.26 -2.76 20.88
CA LEU A 371 17.67 -2.86 22.29
C LEU A 371 18.58 -4.06 22.53
N ALA A 372 18.37 -5.15 21.79
CA ALA A 372 19.23 -6.31 21.76
C ALA A 372 19.06 -7.01 20.42
N GLN A 373 20.14 -7.60 19.92
CA GLN A 373 20.16 -8.35 18.68
C GLN A 373 21.05 -9.58 18.86
N GLN A 374 20.59 -10.74 18.42
CA GLN A 374 21.39 -11.97 18.45
C GLN A 374 21.16 -12.84 17.22
N TRP A 375 22.25 -13.40 16.70
CA TRP A 375 22.22 -14.45 15.69
C TRP A 375 21.93 -15.78 16.38
N VAL A 376 20.79 -16.38 16.07
CA VAL A 376 20.27 -17.55 16.78
C VAL A 376 20.08 -18.74 15.85
N VAL A 377 20.25 -19.93 16.42
CA VAL A 377 19.87 -21.21 15.82
C VAL A 377 18.95 -21.90 16.82
N PRO A 378 17.75 -22.36 16.43
CA PRO A 378 16.92 -23.16 17.32
C PRO A 378 17.65 -24.43 17.76
N ASP A 379 17.55 -24.79 19.04
CA ASP A 379 18.09 -26.07 19.51
C ASP A 379 17.28 -27.28 18.99
N ALA A 380 17.67 -28.50 19.38
CA ALA A 380 16.98 -29.72 18.96
C ALA A 380 15.48 -29.77 19.35
N ALA A 381 15.07 -28.99 20.36
CA ALA A 381 13.68 -28.84 20.77
C ALA A 381 12.96 -27.67 20.07
N GLY A 382 13.67 -26.88 19.26
CA GLY A 382 13.14 -25.67 18.62
C GLY A 382 13.16 -24.44 19.52
N ARG A 383 13.92 -24.48 20.63
CA ARG A 383 14.04 -23.39 21.59
C ARG A 383 15.13 -22.42 21.16
N ILE A 384 14.86 -21.13 21.32
CA ILE A 384 15.80 -20.03 21.14
C ILE A 384 15.93 -19.29 22.48
N ARG A 385 17.17 -18.91 22.83
CA ARG A 385 17.48 -18.12 24.02
C ARG A 385 18.30 -16.91 23.65
N MET A 386 17.84 -15.73 24.06
CA MET A 386 18.52 -14.47 23.82
C MET A 386 18.53 -13.61 25.08
N PRO A 387 19.70 -13.23 25.64
CA PRO A 387 19.76 -12.29 26.74
C PRO A 387 19.40 -10.89 26.23
N VAL A 388 18.58 -10.18 27.00
CA VAL A 388 18.18 -8.79 26.71
C VAL A 388 18.41 -7.96 27.95
N GLY A 389 19.28 -6.96 27.83
CA GLY A 389 19.55 -5.98 28.88
C GLY A 389 18.83 -4.69 28.58
N LEU A 390 18.02 -4.20 29.52
CA LEU A 390 17.33 -2.92 29.43
C LEU A 390 17.90 -1.98 30.50
N GLU A 391 18.58 -0.92 30.08
CA GLU A 391 19.12 0.11 30.98
C GLU A 391 18.01 0.95 31.60
N HIS A 392 16.93 1.19 30.84
CA HIS A 392 15.77 1.98 31.23
C HIS A 392 14.49 1.18 30.94
N ALA A 393 13.38 1.59 31.56
CA ALA A 393 12.08 1.03 31.23
C ALA A 393 11.69 1.38 29.78
N VAL A 394 11.04 0.43 29.10
CA VAL A 394 10.60 0.53 27.71
C VAL A 394 9.10 0.32 27.67
N ASP A 395 8.35 1.22 27.06
CA ASP A 395 6.88 1.15 27.03
C ASP A 395 6.35 0.21 25.94
N ASP A 396 7.10 0.00 24.86
CA ASP A 396 6.65 -0.67 23.65
C ASP A 396 7.62 -1.75 23.15
N LEU A 397 8.13 -2.60 24.06
CA LEU A 397 9.03 -3.70 23.70
C LEU A 397 8.30 -4.69 22.77
N GLU A 398 8.86 -4.91 21.59
CA GLU A 398 8.43 -5.92 20.63
C GLU A 398 9.62 -6.80 20.21
N ILE A 399 9.33 -8.03 19.77
CA ILE A 399 10.34 -8.95 19.26
C ILE A 399 10.09 -9.21 17.77
N ARG A 400 11.15 -9.16 16.96
CA ARG A 400 11.11 -9.52 15.55
C ARG A 400 12.26 -10.45 15.16
N ALA A 401 12.05 -11.27 14.14
CA ALA A 401 13.06 -12.08 13.49
C ALA A 401 13.36 -11.52 12.10
N TRP A 402 14.57 -11.72 11.59
CA TRP A 402 14.93 -11.41 10.20
C TRP A 402 15.17 -12.70 9.42
N LEU A 403 14.29 -13.01 8.47
CA LEU A 403 14.28 -14.29 7.77
C LEU A 403 14.28 -14.11 6.26
N ASP A 404 14.84 -15.09 5.53
CA ASP A 404 14.65 -15.19 4.07
C ASP A 404 13.15 -15.33 3.76
N TYR A 405 12.68 -14.79 2.63
CA TYR A 405 11.27 -14.89 2.21
C TYR A 405 10.78 -16.34 1.99
N THR A 406 11.69 -17.30 1.89
CA THR A 406 11.39 -18.74 1.81
C THR A 406 11.27 -19.42 3.17
N GLU A 407 11.62 -18.73 4.25
CA GLU A 407 11.54 -19.21 5.62
C GLU A 407 10.34 -18.60 6.35
N ASP A 408 9.84 -19.33 7.35
CA ASP A 408 8.73 -18.91 8.19
C ASP A 408 9.02 -19.35 9.63
N VAL A 409 8.74 -18.47 10.58
CA VAL A 409 8.80 -18.78 12.01
C VAL A 409 7.45 -18.42 12.62
N SER A 410 6.79 -19.43 13.16
CA SER A 410 5.62 -19.25 14.03
C SER A 410 6.03 -19.59 15.45
N VAL A 411 5.58 -18.76 16.37
CA VAL A 411 5.92 -18.87 17.79
C VAL A 411 4.76 -19.54 18.51
N ASP A 412 5.02 -20.67 19.18
CA ASP A 412 4.02 -21.33 20.03
C ASP A 412 3.98 -20.67 21.42
N ASP A 413 5.14 -20.31 21.96
CA ASP A 413 5.28 -19.63 23.24
C ASP A 413 6.49 -18.68 23.22
N LEU A 414 6.33 -17.53 23.86
CA LEU A 414 7.33 -16.47 24.01
C LEU A 414 7.34 -16.00 25.46
N ALA A 415 8.40 -16.33 26.18
CA ALA A 415 8.61 -15.89 27.55
C ALA A 415 9.74 -14.87 27.63
N PHE A 416 9.49 -13.77 28.35
CA PHE A 416 10.50 -12.77 28.66
C PHE A 416 10.77 -12.81 30.17
N VAL A 417 11.76 -13.60 30.58
CA VAL A 417 11.98 -13.98 31.98
C VAL A 417 13.02 -13.05 32.59
N LYS A 418 12.65 -12.32 33.65
CA LYS A 418 13.59 -11.46 34.39
C LYS A 418 14.62 -12.35 35.10
N GLN A 419 15.90 -12.09 34.86
CA GLN A 419 16.97 -12.77 35.56
C GLN A 419 17.15 -12.16 36.95
N THR A 420 16.88 -12.93 37.99
CA THR A 420 17.24 -12.56 39.36
C THR A 420 18.74 -12.75 39.54
N GLN A 421 19.44 -11.73 40.02
CA GLN A 421 20.85 -11.83 40.37
C GLN A 421 20.99 -12.93 41.44
N VAL A 422 21.65 -14.04 41.11
CA VAL A 422 22.06 -15.00 42.13
C VAL A 422 23.12 -14.28 42.95
N ALA A 423 22.79 -13.93 44.20
CA ALA A 423 23.77 -13.40 45.13
C ALA A 423 24.91 -14.43 45.24
N ASP A 424 26.13 -14.00 44.94
CA ASP A 424 27.34 -14.78 45.18
C ASP A 424 27.33 -15.23 46.64
N ARG A 425 27.05 -16.51 46.86
CA ARG A 425 27.35 -17.17 48.13
C ARG A 425 28.84 -17.43 48.11
N SER A 426 29.59 -16.42 48.55
CA SER A 426 30.99 -16.54 48.95
C SER A 426 31.13 -17.42 50.19
#